data_AF-A0A924I3Q7-F1
#
_entry.id   AF-A0A924I3Q7-F1
#
_cell.length_a   1.000
_cell.length_b   1.000
_cell.length_c   1.000
_cell.angle_alpha   90.00
_cell.angle_beta   90.00
_cell.angle_gamma   90.00
#
_symmetry.space_group_name_H-M   'P 1'
#
loop_
_entity.id
_entity.type
_entity.pdbx_description
1 polymer ?
#
loop_
_entity_poly.entity_id
_entity_poly.type
_entity_poly.pdbx_seq_one_letter_code
_entity_poly.pdbx_strand_id
1 'polypeptide(L)'
;LISPPPHHGIYSIEALAQLIYDLPQINPRARVCVKLVSSAGIGTVAAGVAKAHADVILISGHVGGTAASPQTSIKYAGTPWEMGLSEVNQVLTLNGLRHRVKLRTDGGLKTGRDIVIAAILGAEEFGIGTLSLVATGCIMVRQCHSNTCPVGVCTQDEALRAKYTGTPEKVINLMSFIAEEVREILAKLGVKSLDEVIGRTELLRQVSRGAEHLDDLDLNPILAKVDAPDHMRRFGIEGHRNEVPDSLDADMIRDAEHLFTRGEKMQLTYAVRNTHRAVGTRLSSEITRRFGMTGLQPGHVQIRLRGSAGQSLGAFGVQGIRIEVFGEANDYVGKGLSGAVIVVRPMVSSPLVSQANAIIGNTVLYGATAGRLFAAGRAGERFAVRNSGAVTVIEGCGANGCEYMTGGTAVILGSVGDNFGAGMSGGMAFVYDALDDFEAHVNRDSVTVIRLASAHWEGVVQALIEEHARETGSKWSAGLLAEWDRTRLRLWQVCPKEMLSRLAHPLDDAPALVAAE
;
A
#
# COMPACT_ATOMS: atom_id res chain seq x y z
N LEU A 1 -6.59 14.43 -4.69
CA LEU A 1 -5.96 13.11 -4.95
C LEU A 1 -7.05 12.05 -4.96
N ILE A 2 -7.30 11.41 -6.10
CA ILE A 2 -8.16 10.23 -6.19
C ILE A 2 -7.24 9.02 -6.13
N SER A 3 -7.38 8.19 -5.08
CA SER A 3 -6.63 6.94 -4.98
C SER A 3 -7.19 5.91 -5.97
N PRO A 4 -6.36 5.01 -6.52
CA PRO A 4 -6.87 3.86 -7.26
C PRO A 4 -7.85 3.06 -6.38
N PRO A 5 -8.98 2.58 -6.93
CA PRO A 5 -9.93 1.76 -6.16
C PRO A 5 -9.31 0.46 -5.61
N PRO A 6 -8.50 -0.31 -6.37
CA PRO A 6 -7.79 -1.45 -5.82
C PRO A 6 -6.43 -1.05 -5.25
N HIS A 7 -5.96 -1.83 -4.28
CA HIS A 7 -4.54 -1.84 -3.96
C HIS A 7 -3.82 -2.67 -5.04
N HIS A 8 -2.97 -2.05 -5.87
CA HIS A 8 -2.35 -2.75 -7.01
C HIS A 8 -1.41 -3.90 -6.62
N GLY A 9 -1.03 -4.02 -5.34
CA GLY A 9 -0.36 -5.20 -4.79
C GLY A 9 -1.28 -6.27 -4.19
N ILE A 10 -2.60 -6.18 -4.38
CA ILE A 10 -3.61 -7.14 -3.89
C ILE A 10 -4.67 -7.36 -4.99
N TYR A 11 -4.50 -8.41 -5.79
CA TYR A 11 -5.51 -8.85 -6.77
C TYR A 11 -6.22 -10.15 -6.38
N SER A 12 -5.76 -10.79 -5.31
CA SER A 12 -6.22 -12.09 -4.85
C SER A 12 -5.84 -12.29 -3.38
N ILE A 13 -6.30 -13.40 -2.79
CA ILE A 13 -6.04 -13.69 -1.38
C ILE A 13 -4.55 -14.00 -1.12
N GLU A 14 -3.88 -14.63 -2.06
CA GLU A 14 -2.44 -14.88 -2.01
C GLU A 14 -1.62 -13.59 -2.15
N ALA A 15 -2.09 -12.61 -2.93
CA ALA A 15 -1.47 -11.30 -2.99
C ALA A 15 -1.66 -10.52 -1.67
N LEU A 16 -2.83 -10.65 -1.02
CA LEU A 16 -3.04 -10.13 0.33
C LEU A 16 -2.09 -10.81 1.34
N ALA A 17 -1.96 -12.14 1.28
CA ALA A 17 -1.02 -12.88 2.11
C ALA A 17 0.43 -12.43 1.88
N GLN A 18 0.81 -12.09 0.65
CA GLN A 18 2.12 -11.51 0.37
C GLN A 18 2.30 -10.13 1.03
N LEU A 19 1.30 -9.23 0.98
CA LEU A 19 1.39 -7.96 1.69
C LEU A 19 1.45 -8.16 3.22
N ILE A 20 0.63 -9.08 3.76
CA ILE A 20 0.67 -9.44 5.19
C ILE A 20 2.00 -10.11 5.55
N TYR A 21 2.73 -10.69 4.59
CA TYR A 21 4.10 -11.13 4.80
C TYR A 21 5.09 -9.96 4.79
N ASP A 22 5.01 -9.06 3.82
CA ASP A 22 5.92 -7.92 3.68
C ASP A 22 5.88 -6.97 4.90
N LEU A 23 4.68 -6.71 5.45
CA LEU A 23 4.50 -5.73 6.53
C LEU A 23 5.20 -6.13 7.84
N PRO A 24 5.05 -7.36 8.36
CA PRO A 24 5.84 -7.81 9.47
C PRO A 24 7.30 -8.02 9.13
N GLN A 25 7.71 -8.20 7.86
CA GLN A 25 9.14 -8.22 7.49
C GLN A 25 9.79 -6.84 7.72
N ILE A 26 9.12 -5.75 7.34
CA ILE A 26 9.63 -4.38 7.61
C ILE A 26 9.38 -3.92 9.06
N ASN A 27 8.41 -4.49 9.76
CA ASN A 27 8.16 -4.17 11.17
C ASN A 27 7.82 -5.42 11.98
N PRO A 28 8.81 -6.05 12.65
CA PRO A 28 8.60 -7.32 13.37
C PRO A 28 7.65 -7.21 14.56
N ARG A 29 7.37 -5.99 15.04
CA ARG A 29 6.59 -5.73 16.25
C ARG A 29 5.13 -5.37 15.96
N ALA A 30 4.79 -5.02 14.72
CA ALA A 30 3.44 -4.56 14.39
C ALA A 30 2.47 -5.72 14.22
N ARG A 31 1.22 -5.50 14.67
CA ARG A 31 0.08 -6.32 14.25
C ARG A 31 -0.44 -5.86 12.90
N VAL A 32 -0.87 -6.78 12.06
CA VAL A 32 -1.49 -6.48 10.75
C VAL A 32 -3.00 -6.53 10.85
N CYS A 33 -3.65 -5.41 10.50
CA CYS A 33 -5.10 -5.29 10.49
C CYS A 33 -5.60 -5.18 9.04
N VAL A 34 -6.57 -6.03 8.67
CA VAL A 34 -7.28 -5.92 7.40
C VAL A 34 -8.64 -5.30 7.65
N LYS A 35 -8.86 -4.11 7.08
CA LYS A 35 -10.15 -3.41 7.12
C LYS A 35 -11.04 -3.89 5.98
N LEU A 36 -12.17 -4.47 6.32
CA LEU A 36 -13.22 -4.92 5.40
C LEU A 36 -14.51 -4.12 5.65
N VAL A 37 -15.34 -3.99 4.62
CA VAL A 37 -16.67 -3.40 4.74
C VAL A 37 -17.70 -4.51 4.75
N SER A 38 -18.59 -4.47 5.73
CA SER A 38 -19.69 -5.41 5.92
C SER A 38 -20.49 -5.59 4.63
N SER A 39 -20.56 -6.82 4.13
CA SER A 39 -21.33 -7.23 2.96
C SER A 39 -21.57 -8.73 3.02
N ALA A 40 -22.62 -9.24 2.38
CA ALA A 40 -22.88 -10.68 2.35
C ALA A 40 -21.68 -11.44 1.74
N GLY A 41 -21.23 -12.51 2.40
CA GLY A 41 -20.08 -13.31 1.97
C GLY A 41 -18.75 -12.86 2.59
N ILE A 42 -18.75 -11.80 3.40
CA ILE A 42 -17.58 -11.31 4.13
C ILE A 42 -16.99 -12.37 5.08
N GLY A 43 -17.79 -13.29 5.61
CA GLY A 43 -17.30 -14.38 6.46
C GLY A 43 -16.31 -15.28 5.73
N THR A 44 -16.58 -15.59 4.45
CA THR A 44 -15.69 -16.39 3.60
C THR A 44 -14.39 -15.65 3.33
N VAL A 45 -14.47 -14.34 3.03
CA VAL A 45 -13.29 -13.49 2.84
C VAL A 45 -12.46 -13.44 4.13
N ALA A 46 -13.09 -13.26 5.28
CA ALA A 46 -12.42 -13.22 6.58
C ALA A 46 -11.69 -14.53 6.92
N ALA A 47 -12.24 -15.68 6.53
CA ALA A 47 -11.54 -16.96 6.67
C ALA A 47 -10.25 -16.99 5.83
N GLY A 48 -10.28 -16.45 4.61
CA GLY A 48 -9.08 -16.26 3.79
C GLY A 48 -8.07 -15.32 4.46
N VAL A 49 -8.54 -14.19 4.98
CA VAL A 49 -7.70 -13.19 5.69
C VAL A 49 -7.01 -13.79 6.93
N ALA A 50 -7.74 -14.60 7.71
CA ALA A 50 -7.16 -15.30 8.86
C ALA A 50 -6.10 -16.33 8.43
N LYS A 51 -6.34 -17.08 7.35
CA LYS A 51 -5.35 -18.01 6.77
C LYS A 51 -4.13 -17.28 6.19
N ALA A 52 -4.30 -16.03 5.77
CA ALA A 52 -3.23 -15.15 5.31
C ALA A 52 -2.40 -14.53 6.46
N HIS A 53 -2.61 -14.95 7.71
CA HIS A 53 -1.88 -14.52 8.91
C HIS A 53 -2.12 -13.06 9.35
N ALA A 54 -3.28 -12.48 9.02
CA ALA A 54 -3.68 -11.22 9.65
C ALA A 54 -3.90 -11.41 11.16
N ASP A 55 -3.64 -10.37 11.96
CA ASP A 55 -3.85 -10.40 13.41
C ASP A 55 -5.22 -9.85 13.81
N VAL A 56 -5.70 -8.89 13.03
CA VAL A 56 -6.94 -8.18 13.30
C VAL A 56 -7.76 -8.10 12.02
N ILE A 57 -9.05 -8.36 12.13
CA ILE A 57 -10.02 -8.11 11.06
C ILE A 57 -10.98 -7.03 11.56
N LEU A 58 -11.01 -5.89 10.87
CA LEU A 58 -11.95 -4.81 11.14
C LEU A 58 -13.14 -4.91 10.21
N ILE A 59 -14.34 -5.02 10.77
CA ILE A 59 -15.61 -5.02 10.03
C ILE A 59 -16.27 -3.65 10.17
N SER A 60 -16.28 -2.89 9.07
CA SER A 60 -16.91 -1.58 9.00
C SER A 60 -18.34 -1.65 8.49
N GLY A 61 -19.29 -1.04 9.20
CA GLY A 61 -20.67 -0.89 8.75
C GLY A 61 -20.84 0.21 7.70
N HIS A 62 -21.93 0.11 6.92
CA HIS A 62 -22.27 1.07 5.84
C HIS A 62 -22.45 2.53 6.29
N VAL A 63 -22.80 2.77 7.57
CA VAL A 63 -23.01 4.12 8.12
C VAL A 63 -21.71 4.80 8.60
N GLY A 64 -20.55 4.32 8.17
CA GLY A 64 -19.26 4.94 8.43
C GLY A 64 -19.17 6.38 7.90
N GLY A 65 -18.40 7.22 8.58
CA GLY A 65 -18.14 8.60 8.13
C GLY A 65 -17.15 8.65 6.97
N THR A 66 -17.32 9.62 6.08
CA THR A 66 -16.34 9.98 5.05
C THR A 66 -16.36 11.50 4.83
N ALA A 67 -15.20 12.08 4.53
CA ALA A 67 -15.09 13.51 4.22
C ALA A 67 -15.53 13.83 2.78
N ALA A 68 -15.25 12.92 1.84
CA ALA A 68 -15.56 13.07 0.42
C ALA A 68 -15.85 11.70 -0.20
N SER A 69 -17.06 11.52 -0.73
CA SER A 69 -17.49 10.31 -1.44
C SER A 69 -18.75 10.61 -2.24
N PRO A 70 -19.00 9.92 -3.37
CA PRO A 70 -20.29 10.01 -4.04
C PRO A 70 -21.45 9.69 -3.11
N GLN A 71 -22.55 10.45 -3.22
CA GLN A 71 -23.75 10.21 -2.41
C GLN A 71 -24.34 8.82 -2.66
N THR A 72 -24.20 8.31 -3.88
CA THR A 72 -24.62 6.95 -4.23
C THR A 72 -23.90 5.91 -3.39
N SER A 73 -22.58 6.01 -3.22
CA SER A 73 -21.81 5.13 -2.36
C SER A 73 -22.23 5.24 -0.89
N ILE A 74 -22.43 6.47 -0.39
CA ILE A 74 -22.85 6.71 1.01
C ILE A 74 -24.22 6.09 1.31
N LYS A 75 -25.13 6.07 0.33
CA LYS A 75 -26.52 5.63 0.53
C LYS A 75 -26.76 4.16 0.17
N TYR A 76 -25.98 3.60 -0.74
CA TYR A 76 -26.30 2.31 -1.38
C TYR A 76 -25.17 1.28 -1.36
N ALA A 77 -24.00 1.58 -0.80
CA ALA A 77 -22.90 0.61 -0.70
C ALA A 77 -22.66 0.14 0.74
N GLY A 78 -22.49 -1.17 0.91
CA GLY A 78 -22.25 -1.82 2.21
C GLY A 78 -23.54 -2.23 2.93
N THR A 79 -23.37 -2.96 4.03
CA THR A 79 -24.47 -3.46 4.89
C THR A 79 -24.24 -3.06 6.37
N PRO A 80 -25.23 -3.21 7.27
CA PRO A 80 -25.04 -3.02 8.71
C PRO A 80 -23.88 -3.86 9.27
N TRP A 81 -23.16 -3.34 10.26
CA TRP A 81 -22.02 -4.07 10.83
C TRP A 81 -22.48 -5.28 11.63
N GLU A 82 -23.69 -5.27 12.18
CA GLU A 82 -24.32 -6.38 12.91
C GLU A 82 -24.35 -7.66 12.06
N MET A 83 -24.67 -7.53 10.77
CA MET A 83 -24.71 -8.64 9.82
C MET A 83 -23.31 -9.18 9.53
N GLY A 84 -22.40 -8.31 9.07
CA GLY A 84 -21.05 -8.76 8.69
C GLY A 84 -20.21 -9.22 9.89
N LEU A 85 -20.36 -8.60 11.05
CA LEU A 85 -19.64 -8.98 12.27
C LEU A 85 -20.06 -10.37 12.74
N SER A 86 -21.37 -10.62 12.81
CA SER A 86 -21.89 -11.94 13.19
C SER A 86 -21.51 -13.00 12.17
N GLU A 87 -21.63 -12.73 10.87
CA GLU A 87 -21.21 -13.66 9.80
C GLU A 87 -19.72 -14.02 9.93
N VAL A 88 -18.84 -13.02 10.14
CA VAL A 88 -17.41 -13.26 10.33
C VAL A 88 -17.13 -14.06 11.60
N ASN A 89 -17.77 -13.71 12.71
CA ASN A 89 -17.61 -14.42 13.97
C ASN A 89 -18.00 -15.90 13.81
N GLN A 90 -19.17 -16.16 13.22
CA GLN A 90 -19.71 -17.50 12.97
C GLN A 90 -18.82 -18.31 12.01
N VAL A 91 -18.49 -17.77 10.83
CA VAL A 91 -17.71 -18.49 9.81
C VAL A 91 -16.30 -18.79 10.30
N LEU A 92 -15.65 -17.84 11.00
CA LEU A 92 -14.33 -18.10 11.57
C LEU A 92 -14.39 -19.18 12.67
N THR A 93 -15.44 -19.21 13.48
CA THR A 93 -15.62 -20.27 14.49
C THR A 93 -15.86 -21.62 13.82
N LEU A 94 -16.73 -21.69 12.82
CA LEU A 94 -17.01 -22.92 12.06
C LEU A 94 -15.75 -23.52 11.42
N ASN A 95 -14.79 -22.68 11.04
CA ASN A 95 -13.53 -23.11 10.44
C ASN A 95 -12.39 -23.30 11.45
N GLY A 96 -12.64 -23.13 12.76
CA GLY A 96 -11.60 -23.21 13.78
C GLY A 96 -10.52 -22.11 13.66
N LEU A 97 -10.86 -20.97 13.07
CA LEU A 97 -9.93 -19.85 12.83
C LEU A 97 -10.16 -18.65 13.77
N ARG A 98 -11.31 -18.58 14.43
CA ARG A 98 -11.72 -17.40 15.22
C ARG A 98 -10.75 -17.01 16.34
N HIS A 99 -10.06 -17.98 16.94
CA HIS A 99 -9.09 -17.74 18.01
C HIS A 99 -7.77 -17.12 17.52
N ARG A 100 -7.50 -17.17 16.21
CA ARG A 100 -6.26 -16.65 15.60
C ARG A 100 -6.30 -15.15 15.30
N VAL A 101 -7.49 -14.58 15.22
CA VAL A 101 -7.70 -13.19 14.80
C VAL A 101 -8.58 -12.45 15.79
N LYS A 102 -8.21 -11.20 16.07
CA LYS A 102 -9.02 -10.29 16.86
C LYS A 102 -10.03 -9.60 15.96
N LEU A 103 -11.31 -9.58 16.36
CA LEU A 103 -12.34 -8.87 15.60
C LEU A 103 -12.50 -7.44 16.13
N ARG A 104 -12.44 -6.48 15.21
CA ARG A 104 -12.73 -5.07 15.48
C ARG A 104 -13.97 -4.67 14.68
N THR A 105 -14.77 -3.74 15.19
CA THR A 105 -15.86 -3.16 14.40
C THR A 105 -15.96 -1.65 14.54
N ASP A 106 -16.42 -0.99 13.48
CA ASP A 106 -16.79 0.42 13.48
C ASP A 106 -18.04 0.64 12.61
N GLY A 107 -18.62 1.84 12.66
CA GLY A 107 -19.79 2.21 11.85
C GLY A 107 -20.93 2.75 12.70
N GLY A 108 -20.82 4.01 13.11
CA GLY A 108 -21.91 4.70 13.81
C GLY A 108 -22.06 4.37 15.29
N LEU A 109 -21.09 3.68 15.91
CA LEU A 109 -21.03 3.42 17.36
C LEU A 109 -20.98 4.74 18.13
N LYS A 110 -21.93 4.94 19.05
CA LYS A 110 -22.07 6.19 19.82
C LYS A 110 -22.19 6.00 21.32
N THR A 111 -22.67 4.83 21.75
CA THR A 111 -23.08 4.59 23.14
C THR A 111 -22.40 3.36 23.72
N GLY A 112 -22.36 3.26 25.05
CA GLY A 112 -21.92 2.04 25.73
C GLY A 112 -22.76 0.82 25.36
N ARG A 113 -24.06 1.01 25.11
CA ARG A 113 -24.93 -0.07 24.59
C ARG A 113 -24.47 -0.60 23.23
N ASP A 114 -24.10 0.28 22.30
CA ASP A 114 -23.61 -0.14 20.98
C ASP A 114 -22.36 -1.02 21.11
N ILE A 115 -21.46 -0.65 22.03
CA ILE A 115 -20.24 -1.40 22.35
C ILE A 115 -20.57 -2.78 22.92
N VAL A 116 -21.48 -2.87 23.88
CA VAL A 116 -21.88 -4.15 24.49
C VAL A 116 -22.57 -5.06 23.47
N ILE A 117 -23.44 -4.52 22.60
CA ILE A 117 -24.06 -5.31 21.52
C ILE A 117 -22.99 -5.83 20.56
N ALA A 118 -22.07 -4.96 20.11
CA ALA A 118 -20.97 -5.38 19.25
C ALA A 118 -20.09 -6.46 19.90
N ALA A 119 -19.82 -6.35 21.21
CA ALA A 119 -19.11 -7.38 21.95
C ALA A 119 -19.86 -8.71 21.93
N ILE A 120 -21.16 -8.70 22.25
CA ILE A 120 -22.02 -9.89 22.23
C ILE A 120 -22.05 -10.54 20.84
N LEU A 121 -22.03 -9.76 19.75
CA LEU A 121 -21.96 -10.28 18.38
C LEU A 121 -20.56 -10.78 17.98
N GLY A 122 -19.54 -10.56 18.81
CA GLY A 122 -18.21 -11.16 18.67
C GLY A 122 -17.06 -10.19 18.47
N ALA A 123 -17.27 -8.87 18.52
CA ALA A 123 -16.18 -7.89 18.47
C ALA A 123 -15.41 -7.81 19.80
N GLU A 124 -14.15 -7.42 19.72
CA GLU A 124 -13.24 -7.28 20.87
C GLU A 124 -12.62 -5.87 20.94
N GLU A 125 -12.63 -5.15 19.83
CA GLU A 125 -12.15 -3.77 19.73
C GLU A 125 -13.19 -2.93 18.94
N PHE A 126 -13.30 -1.65 19.27
CA PHE A 126 -14.38 -0.79 18.77
C PHE A 126 -13.84 0.54 18.25
N GLY A 127 -14.17 0.88 17.01
CA GLY A 127 -13.74 2.11 16.35
C GLY A 127 -14.77 3.23 16.46
N ILE A 128 -14.36 4.37 17.01
CA ILE A 128 -15.22 5.56 17.20
C ILE A 128 -14.61 6.75 16.45
N GLY A 129 -15.10 7.00 15.23
CA GLY A 129 -14.65 8.10 14.37
C GLY A 129 -15.49 9.37 14.54
N THR A 130 -16.68 9.40 13.95
CA THR A 130 -17.53 10.60 13.88
C THR A 130 -17.87 11.19 15.25
N LEU A 131 -18.17 10.37 16.26
CA LEU A 131 -18.49 10.90 17.59
C LEU A 131 -17.27 11.57 18.24
N SER A 132 -16.07 11.04 18.01
CA SER A 132 -14.81 11.69 18.43
C SER A 132 -14.63 13.05 17.73
N LEU A 133 -15.00 13.16 16.44
CA LEU A 133 -15.01 14.44 15.73
C LEU A 133 -16.05 15.42 16.29
N VAL A 134 -17.22 14.94 16.71
CA VAL A 134 -18.24 15.78 17.35
C VAL A 134 -17.76 16.28 18.70
N ALA A 135 -17.14 15.42 19.52
CA ALA A 135 -16.52 15.82 20.78
C ALA A 135 -15.43 16.89 20.60
N THR A 136 -14.70 16.86 19.48
CA THR A 136 -13.70 17.89 19.16
C THR A 136 -14.26 19.12 18.45
N GLY A 137 -15.58 19.20 18.23
CA GLY A 137 -16.27 20.41 17.77
C GLY A 137 -17.00 20.30 16.43
N CYS A 138 -17.03 19.13 15.79
CA CYS A 138 -17.82 18.94 14.58
C CYS A 138 -19.32 19.16 14.87
N ILE A 139 -19.93 20.08 14.12
CA ILE A 139 -21.36 20.41 14.20
C ILE A 139 -22.21 19.72 13.12
N MET A 140 -21.66 18.70 12.45
CA MET A 140 -22.36 17.87 11.46
C MET A 140 -22.95 18.62 10.24
N VAL A 141 -22.29 19.70 9.80
CA VAL A 141 -22.72 20.51 8.63
C VAL A 141 -22.46 19.87 7.26
N ARG A 142 -21.69 18.76 7.21
CA ARG A 142 -21.44 17.93 6.00
C ARG A 142 -20.74 18.65 4.82
N GLN A 143 -19.90 19.64 5.11
CA GLN A 143 -19.10 20.38 4.11
C GLN A 143 -17.61 19.97 4.10
N CYS A 144 -17.29 18.77 4.58
CA CYS A 144 -15.90 18.33 4.75
C CYS A 144 -15.11 18.31 3.43
N HIS A 145 -15.76 17.99 2.31
CA HIS A 145 -15.17 17.96 0.97
C HIS A 145 -14.94 19.37 0.38
N SER A 146 -15.57 20.40 0.94
CA SER A 146 -15.58 21.75 0.37
C SER A 146 -14.40 22.61 0.87
N ASN A 147 -13.59 22.09 1.80
CA ASN A 147 -12.55 22.85 2.50
C ASN A 147 -13.09 24.03 3.34
N THR A 148 -14.41 24.15 3.55
CA THR A 148 -15.07 25.27 4.24
C THR A 148 -15.58 24.91 5.65
N CYS A 149 -14.89 24.02 6.37
CA CYS A 149 -15.33 23.62 7.70
C CYS A 149 -15.40 24.82 8.67
N PRO A 150 -16.58 25.17 9.22
CA PRO A 150 -16.75 26.40 10.00
C PRO A 150 -16.04 26.38 11.35
N VAL A 151 -15.65 25.18 11.80
CA VAL A 151 -15.09 24.88 13.12
C VAL A 151 -13.67 24.31 13.05
N GLY A 152 -13.01 24.41 11.89
CA GLY A 152 -11.61 24.03 11.74
C GLY A 152 -11.30 22.52 11.82
N VAL A 153 -12.30 21.63 11.78
CA VAL A 153 -12.11 20.17 11.91
C VAL A 153 -11.62 19.53 10.60
N CYS A 154 -12.32 19.76 9.48
CA CYS A 154 -11.99 19.17 8.18
C CYS A 154 -11.72 20.26 7.14
N THR A 155 -10.60 20.97 7.28
CA THR A 155 -10.15 22.02 6.35
C THR A 155 -8.63 22.17 6.41
N GLN A 156 -8.02 22.53 5.29
CA GLN A 156 -6.62 22.92 5.17
C GLN A 156 -6.44 24.44 5.15
N ASP A 157 -7.52 25.21 5.05
CA ASP A 157 -7.49 26.68 5.12
C ASP A 157 -7.04 27.15 6.51
N GLU A 158 -6.03 28.02 6.56
CA GLU A 158 -5.42 28.45 7.82
C GLU A 158 -6.37 29.28 8.69
N ALA A 159 -7.16 30.17 8.09
CA ALA A 159 -8.10 31.02 8.80
C ALA A 159 -9.26 30.21 9.41
N LEU A 160 -9.68 29.13 8.74
CA LEU A 160 -10.67 28.21 9.27
C LEU A 160 -10.08 27.25 10.32
N ARG A 161 -8.84 26.76 10.13
CA ARG A 161 -8.14 25.94 11.13
C ARG A 161 -7.94 26.68 12.45
N ALA A 162 -7.71 28.00 12.41
CA ALA A 162 -7.64 28.83 13.61
C ALA A 162 -8.91 28.82 14.48
N LYS A 163 -10.06 28.36 13.93
CA LYS A 163 -11.33 28.20 14.66
C LYS A 163 -11.46 26.86 15.40
N TYR A 164 -10.51 25.95 15.25
CA TYR A 164 -10.55 24.64 15.91
C TYR A 164 -10.38 24.77 17.43
N THR A 165 -11.34 24.24 18.19
CA THR A 165 -11.35 24.27 19.66
C THR A 165 -11.36 22.88 20.29
N GLY A 166 -11.10 21.84 19.50
CA GLY A 166 -11.02 20.47 20.01
C GLY A 166 -9.77 20.27 20.86
N THR A 167 -9.91 19.49 21.94
CA THR A 167 -8.79 19.20 22.85
C THR A 167 -8.70 17.71 23.13
N PRO A 168 -7.51 17.19 23.50
CA PRO A 168 -7.36 15.80 23.94
C PRO A 168 -8.31 15.43 25.09
N GLU A 169 -8.53 16.33 26.04
CA GLU A 169 -9.37 16.11 27.22
C GLU A 169 -10.82 15.85 26.83
N LYS A 170 -11.35 16.52 25.79
CA LYS A 170 -12.70 16.27 25.28
C LYS A 170 -12.87 14.84 24.76
N VAL A 171 -11.84 14.32 24.09
CA VAL A 171 -11.84 12.92 23.59
C VAL A 171 -11.68 11.93 24.74
N ILE A 172 -10.81 12.22 25.70
CA ILE A 172 -10.65 11.40 26.92
C ILE A 172 -11.98 11.30 27.66
N ASN A 173 -12.66 12.43 27.87
CA ASN A 173 -13.96 12.46 28.56
C ASN A 173 -15.01 11.66 27.80
N LEU A 174 -15.09 11.79 26.47
CA LEU A 174 -15.98 10.97 25.64
C LEU A 174 -15.75 9.47 25.87
N MET A 175 -14.49 9.03 25.79
CA MET A 175 -14.15 7.61 25.97
C MET A 175 -14.43 7.15 27.40
N SER A 176 -14.17 7.99 28.40
CA SER A 176 -14.48 7.69 29.81
C SER A 176 -15.97 7.51 30.05
N PHE A 177 -16.83 8.36 29.46
CA PHE A 177 -18.28 8.23 29.58
C PHE A 177 -18.81 6.98 28.91
N ILE A 178 -18.34 6.66 27.70
CA ILE A 178 -18.72 5.42 27.01
C ILE A 178 -18.27 4.21 27.83
N ALA A 179 -17.05 4.23 28.38
CA ALA A 179 -16.54 3.14 29.20
C ALA A 179 -17.32 2.97 30.51
N GLU A 180 -17.78 4.05 31.15
CA GLU A 180 -18.68 3.98 32.32
C GLU A 180 -20.02 3.36 31.95
N GLU A 181 -20.65 3.82 30.86
CA GLU A 181 -21.91 3.24 30.40
C GLU A 181 -21.78 1.74 30.09
N VAL A 182 -20.66 1.31 29.49
CA VAL A 182 -20.35 -0.12 29.31
C VAL A 182 -20.34 -0.85 30.65
N ARG A 183 -19.62 -0.33 31.67
CA ARG A 183 -19.57 -0.96 33.00
C ARG A 183 -20.95 -1.06 33.65
N GLU A 184 -21.76 -0.01 33.55
CA GLU A 184 -23.13 -0.02 34.08
C GLU A 184 -24.00 -1.09 33.41
N ILE A 185 -23.87 -1.28 32.10
CA ILE A 185 -24.61 -2.31 31.36
C ILE A 185 -24.11 -3.71 31.74
N LEU A 186 -22.79 -3.91 31.83
CA LEU A 186 -22.20 -5.19 32.25
C LEU A 186 -22.65 -5.58 33.66
N ALA A 187 -22.69 -4.62 34.59
CA ALA A 187 -23.20 -4.83 35.94
C ALA A 187 -24.69 -5.24 35.93
N LYS A 188 -25.53 -4.63 35.07
CA LYS A 188 -26.94 -5.02 34.89
C LYS A 188 -27.09 -6.43 34.29
N LEU A 189 -26.14 -6.87 33.46
CA LEU A 189 -26.08 -8.23 32.92
C LEU A 189 -25.49 -9.26 33.91
N GLY A 190 -24.98 -8.81 35.06
CA GLY A 190 -24.42 -9.68 36.10
C GLY A 190 -23.01 -10.21 35.80
N VAL A 191 -22.25 -9.55 34.93
CA VAL A 191 -20.88 -9.94 34.51
C VAL A 191 -19.87 -8.89 34.95
N LYS A 192 -18.60 -9.28 35.13
CA LYS A 192 -17.57 -8.38 35.69
C LYS A 192 -16.70 -7.70 34.64
N SER A 193 -16.70 -8.21 33.41
CA SER A 193 -15.82 -7.74 32.34
C SER A 193 -16.47 -7.86 30.97
N LEU A 194 -15.95 -7.10 30.01
CA LEU A 194 -16.40 -7.18 28.61
C LEU A 194 -16.08 -8.55 28.00
N ASP A 195 -14.96 -9.16 28.41
CA ASP A 195 -14.51 -10.48 27.94
C ASP A 195 -15.54 -11.60 28.22
N GLU A 196 -16.29 -11.48 29.32
CA GLU A 196 -17.34 -12.43 29.72
C GLU A 196 -18.59 -12.40 28.83
N VAL A 197 -18.75 -11.40 27.95
CA VAL A 197 -19.91 -11.28 27.05
C VAL A 197 -19.57 -11.46 25.58
N ILE A 198 -18.29 -11.53 25.22
CA ILE A 198 -17.86 -11.59 23.82
C ILE A 198 -18.41 -12.86 23.15
N GLY A 199 -19.16 -12.69 22.05
CA GLY A 199 -19.74 -13.80 21.29
C GLY A 199 -20.92 -14.52 21.97
N ARG A 200 -21.43 -14.01 23.11
CA ARG A 200 -22.53 -14.62 23.88
C ARG A 200 -23.90 -14.13 23.42
N THR A 201 -24.26 -14.46 22.19
CA THR A 201 -25.48 -13.99 21.53
C THR A 201 -26.77 -14.35 22.28
N GLU A 202 -26.73 -15.33 23.19
CA GLU A 202 -27.86 -15.66 24.08
C GLU A 202 -28.29 -14.51 25.01
N LEU A 203 -27.44 -13.49 25.19
CA LEU A 203 -27.75 -12.29 25.98
C LEU A 203 -28.61 -11.28 25.22
N LEU A 204 -28.87 -11.51 23.93
CA LEU A 204 -29.74 -10.68 23.10
C LEU A 204 -30.99 -11.45 22.71
N ARG A 205 -32.12 -10.76 22.72
CA ARG A 205 -33.38 -11.24 22.15
C ARG A 205 -33.99 -10.17 21.27
N GLN A 206 -34.51 -10.56 20.11
CA GLN A 206 -35.33 -9.69 19.30
C GLN A 206 -36.63 -9.38 20.05
N VAL A 207 -37.02 -8.10 20.07
CA VAL A 207 -38.30 -7.67 20.63
C VAL A 207 -39.12 -7.09 19.47
N SER A 208 -40.20 -7.77 19.09
CA SER A 208 -41.18 -7.19 18.15
C SER A 208 -41.97 -6.08 18.86
N ARG A 209 -41.99 -4.90 18.26
CA ARG A 209 -42.75 -3.72 18.73
C ARG A 209 -43.46 -3.00 17.59
N GLY A 210 -43.58 -3.65 16.42
CA GLY A 210 -44.23 -3.10 15.24
C GLY A 210 -45.75 -3.04 15.39
N ALA A 211 -46.40 -2.23 14.54
CA ALA A 211 -47.84 -2.32 14.33
C ALA A 211 -48.16 -3.60 13.53
N GLU A 212 -49.34 -4.21 13.71
CA GLU A 212 -49.73 -5.50 13.10
C GLU A 212 -49.58 -5.59 11.56
N HIS A 213 -49.45 -4.45 10.87
CA HIS A 213 -49.32 -4.36 9.40
C HIS A 213 -47.88 -4.32 8.89
N LEU A 214 -46.89 -4.46 9.77
CA LEU A 214 -45.46 -4.51 9.40
C LEU A 214 -44.98 -5.96 9.48
N ASP A 215 -44.34 -6.43 8.40
CA ASP A 215 -43.60 -7.69 8.42
C ASP A 215 -42.41 -7.55 9.37
N ASP A 216 -42.35 -8.42 10.38
CA ASP A 216 -41.20 -8.47 11.28
C ASP A 216 -39.97 -9.00 10.54
N LEU A 217 -38.80 -8.40 10.81
CA LEU A 217 -37.52 -8.90 10.33
C LEU A 217 -37.16 -10.19 11.07
N ASP A 218 -36.50 -11.14 10.41
CA ASP A 218 -35.88 -12.28 11.08
C ASP A 218 -34.44 -11.96 11.48
N LEU A 219 -34.17 -11.77 12.79
CA LEU A 219 -32.81 -11.54 13.30
C LEU A 219 -32.10 -12.83 13.73
N ASN A 220 -32.71 -14.00 13.56
CA ASN A 220 -32.09 -15.28 13.93
C ASN A 220 -30.71 -15.51 13.29
N PRO A 221 -30.47 -15.17 12.00
CA PRO A 221 -29.14 -15.35 11.40
C PRO A 221 -28.02 -14.59 12.13
N ILE A 222 -28.33 -13.44 12.75
CA ILE A 222 -27.36 -12.63 13.49
C ILE A 222 -27.17 -13.19 14.92
N LEU A 223 -28.24 -13.71 15.52
CA LEU A 223 -28.25 -14.21 16.90
C LEU A 223 -27.81 -15.66 17.03
N ALA A 224 -27.75 -16.41 15.92
CA ALA A 224 -27.34 -17.80 15.91
C ALA A 224 -25.91 -17.96 16.48
N LYS A 225 -25.78 -18.93 17.39
CA LYS A 225 -24.51 -19.29 18.03
C LYS A 225 -23.97 -20.56 17.40
N VAL A 226 -22.72 -20.53 16.97
CA VAL A 226 -22.02 -21.73 16.51
C VAL A 226 -21.64 -22.58 17.72
N ASP A 227 -21.94 -23.88 17.63
CA ASP A 227 -21.55 -24.83 18.66
C ASP A 227 -20.05 -25.11 18.59
N ALA A 228 -19.31 -24.56 19.55
CA ALA A 228 -17.86 -24.68 19.68
C ALA A 228 -17.46 -24.37 21.13
N PRO A 229 -16.31 -24.89 21.61
CA PRO A 229 -15.76 -24.49 22.91
C PRO A 229 -15.55 -22.96 23.02
N ASP A 230 -15.70 -22.40 24.21
CA ASP A 230 -15.57 -20.94 24.45
C ASP A 230 -14.24 -20.36 23.94
N HIS A 231 -13.14 -21.06 24.16
CA HIS A 231 -11.81 -20.61 23.71
C HIS A 231 -11.66 -20.56 22.18
N MET A 232 -12.52 -21.24 21.42
CA MET A 232 -12.53 -21.19 19.95
C MET A 232 -13.48 -20.10 19.41
N ARG A 233 -14.22 -19.39 20.28
CA ARG A 233 -15.18 -18.35 19.90
C ARG A 233 -14.68 -16.92 20.06
N ARG A 234 -13.48 -16.75 20.59
CA ARG A 234 -12.81 -15.46 20.81
C ARG A 234 -11.33 -15.57 20.54
N PHE A 235 -10.66 -14.45 20.33
CA PHE A 235 -9.20 -14.40 20.16
C PHE A 235 -8.50 -15.01 21.38
N GLY A 236 -7.41 -15.75 21.14
CA GLY A 236 -6.75 -16.48 22.21
C GLY A 236 -5.35 -16.98 21.90
N ILE A 237 -4.63 -16.36 20.95
CA ILE A 237 -3.20 -16.68 20.78
C ILE A 237 -2.41 -16.18 21.99
N GLU A 238 -1.42 -16.95 22.43
CA GLU A 238 -0.55 -16.58 23.55
C GLU A 238 0.43 -15.45 23.18
N GLY A 239 0.83 -15.39 21.90
CA GLY A 239 1.75 -14.40 21.37
C GLY A 239 1.12 -13.03 21.09
N HIS A 240 1.95 -12.04 20.80
CA HIS A 240 1.47 -10.71 20.43
C HIS A 240 0.77 -10.66 19.05
N ARG A 241 1.20 -11.53 18.14
CA ARG A 241 0.76 -11.60 16.74
C ARG A 241 0.92 -13.01 16.18
N ASN A 242 0.31 -13.27 15.04
CA ASN A 242 0.60 -14.42 14.20
C ASN A 242 2.02 -14.26 13.63
N GLU A 243 2.88 -15.24 13.93
CA GLU A 243 4.24 -15.24 13.40
C GLU A 243 4.24 -15.51 11.89
N VAL A 244 5.27 -14.98 11.23
CA VAL A 244 5.52 -15.20 9.81
C VAL A 244 6.90 -15.84 9.65
N PRO A 245 7.09 -16.76 8.69
CA PRO A 245 8.39 -17.37 8.46
C PRO A 245 9.47 -16.34 8.12
N ASP A 246 10.69 -16.59 8.56
CA ASP A 246 11.84 -15.81 8.13
C ASP A 246 12.13 -15.99 6.63
N SER A 247 12.92 -15.07 6.10
CA SER A 247 13.45 -15.10 4.73
C SER A 247 14.98 -15.12 4.80
N LEU A 248 15.62 -15.01 3.64
CA LEU A 248 17.08 -14.91 3.50
C LEU A 248 17.68 -13.78 4.36
N ASP A 249 16.89 -12.76 4.69
CA ASP A 249 17.28 -11.66 5.56
C ASP A 249 17.74 -12.09 6.96
N ALA A 250 17.21 -13.20 7.51
CA ALA A 250 17.67 -13.69 8.81
C ALA A 250 19.16 -14.05 8.77
N ASP A 251 19.59 -14.72 7.69
CA ASP A 251 21.00 -15.00 7.43
C ASP A 251 21.77 -13.70 7.16
N MET A 252 21.23 -12.79 6.34
CA MET A 252 21.89 -11.51 6.06
C MET A 252 22.15 -10.67 7.30
N ILE A 253 21.20 -10.65 8.25
CA ILE A 253 21.33 -9.86 9.48
C ILE A 253 22.38 -10.48 10.39
N ARG A 254 22.43 -11.81 10.48
CA ARG A 254 23.47 -12.52 11.21
C ARG A 254 24.84 -12.23 10.61
N ASP A 255 24.97 -12.35 9.30
CA ASP A 255 26.24 -12.15 8.59
C ASP A 255 26.67 -10.66 8.57
N ALA A 256 25.71 -9.74 8.74
CA ALA A 256 25.93 -8.30 8.84
C ALA A 256 26.11 -7.79 10.29
N GLU A 257 26.41 -8.64 11.27
CA GLU A 257 26.57 -8.21 12.68
C GLU A 257 27.55 -7.03 12.85
N HIS A 258 28.65 -7.02 12.10
CA HIS A 258 29.66 -5.95 12.14
C HIS A 258 29.15 -4.60 11.61
N LEU A 259 28.18 -4.58 10.70
CA LEU A 259 27.49 -3.35 10.32
C LEU A 259 26.81 -2.73 11.54
N PHE A 260 26.12 -3.55 12.31
CA PHE A 260 25.24 -3.10 13.38
C PHE A 260 25.96 -2.79 14.70
N THR A 261 27.15 -3.34 14.88
CA THR A 261 27.99 -3.14 16.07
C THR A 261 29.08 -2.09 15.87
N ARG A 262 29.65 -2.00 14.65
CA ARG A 262 30.82 -1.16 14.35
C ARG A 262 30.60 -0.20 13.17
N GLY A 263 29.50 -0.31 12.43
CA GLY A 263 29.24 0.52 11.25
C GLY A 263 30.04 0.11 10.01
N GLU A 264 30.59 -1.11 9.97
CA GLU A 264 31.42 -1.60 8.87
C GLU A 264 30.64 -1.70 7.54
N LYS A 265 31.34 -1.50 6.43
CA LYS A 265 30.79 -1.75 5.08
C LYS A 265 30.80 -3.24 4.80
N MET A 266 29.72 -3.76 4.25
CA MET A 266 29.54 -5.20 4.07
C MET A 266 29.31 -5.55 2.60
N GLN A 267 29.82 -6.71 2.18
CA GLN A 267 29.49 -7.34 0.91
C GLN A 267 29.09 -8.79 1.17
N LEU A 268 27.84 -9.11 0.84
CA LEU A 268 27.23 -10.41 1.06
C LEU A 268 26.86 -11.06 -0.28
N THR A 269 26.96 -12.38 -0.38
CA THR A 269 26.62 -13.12 -1.60
C THR A 269 25.79 -14.36 -1.26
N TYR A 270 24.65 -14.53 -1.95
CA TYR A 270 23.74 -15.65 -1.72
C TYR A 270 23.15 -16.19 -3.02
N ALA A 271 22.70 -17.45 -2.99
CA ALA A 271 21.77 -17.97 -3.99
C ALA A 271 20.34 -17.55 -3.63
N VAL A 272 19.54 -17.17 -4.62
CA VAL A 272 18.13 -16.79 -4.42
C VAL A 272 17.21 -17.68 -5.25
N ARG A 273 16.04 -18.00 -4.68
CA ARG A 273 14.98 -18.80 -5.31
C ARG A 273 13.66 -18.04 -5.23
N ASN A 274 12.71 -18.38 -6.09
CA ASN A 274 11.40 -17.74 -6.13
C ASN A 274 10.60 -17.91 -4.82
N THR A 275 10.97 -18.86 -3.97
CA THR A 275 10.44 -19.05 -2.61
C THR A 275 11.00 -18.06 -1.58
N HIS A 276 12.14 -17.43 -1.85
CA HIS A 276 12.70 -16.37 -1.01
C HIS A 276 12.03 -15.04 -1.35
N ARG A 277 11.10 -14.63 -0.49
CA ARG A 277 10.23 -13.45 -0.68
C ARG A 277 10.68 -12.32 0.22
N ALA A 278 10.37 -11.08 -0.15
CA ALA A 278 10.71 -9.87 0.62
C ALA A 278 12.20 -9.75 0.99
N VAL A 279 13.09 -10.23 0.12
CA VAL A 279 14.53 -10.24 0.38
C VAL A 279 15.06 -8.81 0.47
N GLY A 280 15.75 -8.48 1.56
CA GLY A 280 16.28 -7.17 1.91
C GLY A 280 15.33 -6.30 2.75
N THR A 281 14.06 -6.71 2.93
CA THR A 281 13.06 -5.93 3.66
C THR A 281 13.29 -5.90 5.17
N ARG A 282 13.62 -7.04 5.77
CA ARG A 282 13.92 -7.12 7.21
C ARG A 282 15.28 -6.50 7.53
N LEU A 283 16.25 -6.62 6.64
CA LEU A 283 17.51 -5.88 6.76
C LEU A 283 17.27 -4.37 6.73
N SER A 284 16.37 -3.90 5.86
CA SER A 284 15.95 -2.50 5.79
C SER A 284 15.32 -2.02 7.11
N SER A 285 14.51 -2.86 7.78
CA SER A 285 13.98 -2.58 9.12
C SER A 285 15.09 -2.32 10.13
N GLU A 286 16.07 -3.23 10.22
CA GLU A 286 17.16 -3.11 11.20
C GLU A 286 18.06 -1.90 10.93
N ILE A 287 18.36 -1.61 9.67
CA ILE A 287 19.10 -0.39 9.27
C ILE A 287 18.31 0.85 9.66
N THR A 288 17.03 0.92 9.31
CA THR A 288 16.17 2.08 9.61
C THR A 288 16.09 2.34 11.11
N ARG A 289 15.96 1.29 11.93
CA ARG A 289 15.84 1.43 13.39
C ARG A 289 17.12 1.95 14.05
N ARG A 290 18.29 1.65 13.48
CA ARG A 290 19.59 2.05 14.07
C ARG A 290 20.15 3.33 13.47
N PHE A 291 20.02 3.51 12.16
CA PHE A 291 20.67 4.57 11.40
C PHE A 291 19.69 5.54 10.73
N GLY A 292 18.38 5.27 10.81
CA GLY A 292 17.38 5.98 10.00
C GLY A 292 17.46 5.60 8.51
N MET A 293 16.65 6.26 7.69
CA MET A 293 16.53 5.92 6.26
C MET A 293 17.72 6.40 5.40
N THR A 294 18.45 7.41 5.87
CA THR A 294 19.51 8.11 5.11
C THR A 294 20.85 8.15 5.84
N GLY A 295 20.96 7.55 7.03
CA GLY A 295 22.18 7.62 7.85
C GLY A 295 23.37 6.83 7.28
N LEU A 296 23.12 5.87 6.39
CA LEU A 296 24.18 5.15 5.66
C LEU A 296 24.37 5.74 4.26
N GLN A 297 25.62 5.74 3.79
CA GLN A 297 25.96 6.12 2.42
C GLN A 297 25.43 5.08 1.43
N PRO A 298 25.02 5.44 0.20
CA PRO A 298 24.57 4.48 -0.80
C PRO A 298 25.57 3.31 -0.99
N GLY A 299 25.07 2.07 -0.99
CA GLY A 299 25.89 0.86 -1.18
C GLY A 299 26.80 0.49 -0.01
N HIS A 300 26.54 0.99 1.20
CA HIS A 300 27.24 0.58 2.43
C HIS A 300 27.09 -0.92 2.73
N VAL A 301 25.97 -1.51 2.33
CA VAL A 301 25.71 -2.95 2.37
C VAL A 301 25.37 -3.42 0.96
N GLN A 302 26.28 -4.19 0.36
CA GLN A 302 26.11 -4.74 -0.97
C GLN A 302 25.71 -6.20 -0.89
N ILE A 303 24.61 -6.56 -1.54
CA ILE A 303 24.03 -7.89 -1.53
C ILE A 303 23.99 -8.39 -2.96
N ARG A 304 24.77 -9.42 -3.27
CA ARG A 304 24.77 -10.09 -4.56
C ARG A 304 23.96 -11.37 -4.48
N LEU A 305 22.94 -11.46 -5.31
CA LEU A 305 22.03 -12.60 -5.39
C LEU A 305 22.18 -13.28 -6.75
N ARG A 306 22.22 -14.61 -6.77
CA ARG A 306 22.24 -15.40 -8.00
C ARG A 306 21.04 -16.33 -8.06
N GLY A 307 20.22 -16.21 -9.10
CA GLY A 307 19.02 -17.02 -9.29
C GLY A 307 17.77 -16.19 -9.59
N SER A 308 16.61 -16.69 -9.17
CA SER A 308 15.31 -16.04 -9.38
C SER A 308 14.78 -15.53 -8.05
N ALA A 309 14.61 -14.22 -7.88
CA ALA A 309 14.09 -13.65 -6.64
C ALA A 309 12.56 -13.76 -6.58
N GLY A 310 12.04 -14.14 -5.41
CA GLY A 310 10.59 -14.17 -5.16
C GLY A 310 9.97 -12.77 -5.14
N GLN A 311 8.67 -12.74 -4.83
CA GLN A 311 7.90 -11.50 -4.75
C GLN A 311 8.49 -10.52 -3.72
N SER A 312 8.32 -9.22 -3.99
CA SER A 312 8.69 -8.12 -3.08
C SER A 312 10.20 -7.98 -2.85
N LEU A 313 11.05 -8.35 -3.82
CA LEU A 313 12.49 -8.10 -3.76
C LEU A 313 12.80 -6.63 -3.42
N GLY A 314 13.55 -6.40 -2.35
CA GLY A 314 13.96 -5.06 -1.91
C GLY A 314 12.80 -4.16 -1.50
N ALA A 315 11.64 -4.72 -1.15
CA ALA A 315 10.51 -3.92 -0.69
C ALA A 315 10.91 -3.09 0.54
N PHE A 316 10.55 -1.80 0.51
CA PHE A 316 10.90 -0.81 1.53
C PHE A 316 12.41 -0.62 1.75
N GLY A 317 13.26 -0.97 0.77
CA GLY A 317 14.71 -0.83 0.88
C GLY A 317 15.16 0.62 1.06
N VAL A 318 15.90 0.88 2.15
CA VAL A 318 16.44 2.22 2.49
C VAL A 318 17.84 2.47 1.94
N GLN A 319 18.26 3.74 1.95
CA GLN A 319 19.61 4.13 1.57
C GLN A 319 20.65 3.40 2.43
N GLY A 320 21.74 2.98 1.80
CA GLY A 320 22.72 2.07 2.41
C GLY A 320 22.67 0.69 1.79
N ILE A 321 21.48 0.21 1.43
CA ILE A 321 21.32 -1.11 0.81
C ILE A 321 21.52 -0.99 -0.71
N ARG A 322 22.32 -1.92 -1.24
CA ARG A 322 22.42 -2.20 -2.67
C ARG A 322 22.19 -3.68 -2.93
N ILE A 323 21.23 -4.02 -3.77
CA ILE A 323 20.92 -5.40 -4.15
C ILE A 323 21.20 -5.58 -5.64
N GLU A 324 22.11 -6.49 -5.96
CA GLU A 324 22.43 -6.90 -7.34
C GLU A 324 21.93 -8.33 -7.57
N VAL A 325 21.00 -8.52 -8.49
CA VAL A 325 20.49 -9.84 -8.88
C VAL A 325 21.05 -10.23 -10.24
N PHE A 326 21.78 -11.33 -10.26
CA PHE A 326 22.22 -12.04 -11.46
C PHE A 326 21.21 -13.15 -11.75
N GLY A 327 20.28 -12.86 -12.66
CA GLY A 327 19.12 -13.69 -12.98
C GLY A 327 17.89 -12.82 -13.23
N GLU A 328 16.80 -13.09 -12.49
CA GLU A 328 15.48 -12.46 -12.68
C GLU A 328 14.78 -12.26 -11.32
N ALA A 329 13.67 -11.52 -11.32
CA ALA A 329 12.83 -11.34 -10.15
C ALA A 329 11.33 -11.36 -10.49
N ASN A 330 10.51 -11.78 -9.55
CA ASN A 330 9.06 -11.82 -9.69
C ASN A 330 8.43 -10.42 -9.43
N ASP A 331 7.12 -10.37 -9.18
CA ASP A 331 6.38 -9.13 -8.95
C ASP A 331 6.90 -8.30 -7.78
N TYR A 332 6.57 -7.00 -7.80
CA TYR A 332 6.76 -6.06 -6.69
C TYR A 332 8.23 -5.72 -6.36
N VAL A 333 9.14 -5.86 -7.32
CA VAL A 333 10.53 -5.38 -7.14
C VAL A 333 10.52 -3.91 -6.73
N GLY A 334 11.19 -3.59 -5.62
CA GLY A 334 11.25 -2.25 -5.07
C GLY A 334 9.90 -1.68 -4.66
N LYS A 335 8.91 -2.50 -4.28
CA LYS A 335 7.65 -2.03 -3.69
C LYS A 335 7.94 -1.10 -2.50
N GLY A 336 7.42 0.13 -2.56
CA GLY A 336 7.70 1.16 -1.57
C GLY A 336 9.20 1.49 -1.40
N LEU A 337 10.01 1.40 -2.47
CA LEU A 337 11.45 1.70 -2.42
C LEU A 337 11.71 3.05 -1.74
N SER A 338 12.71 3.09 -0.87
CA SER A 338 12.91 4.19 0.07
C SER A 338 14.38 4.63 0.19
N GLY A 339 15.12 4.55 -0.91
CA GLY A 339 16.51 5.01 -1.00
C GLY A 339 17.52 3.94 -1.38
N ALA A 340 17.16 2.65 -1.34
CA ALA A 340 18.04 1.58 -1.79
C ALA A 340 18.31 1.63 -3.31
N VAL A 341 19.38 0.96 -3.72
CA VAL A 341 19.69 0.71 -5.13
C VAL A 341 19.45 -0.76 -5.45
N ILE A 342 18.59 -1.05 -6.43
CA ILE A 342 18.32 -2.41 -6.90
C ILE A 342 18.78 -2.51 -8.35
N VAL A 343 19.56 -3.53 -8.65
CA VAL A 343 20.06 -3.82 -10.00
C VAL A 343 19.68 -5.26 -10.35
N VAL A 344 19.00 -5.47 -11.47
CA VAL A 344 18.63 -6.80 -11.96
C VAL A 344 19.16 -6.98 -13.37
N ARG A 345 19.93 -8.03 -13.60
CA ARG A 345 20.50 -8.32 -14.92
C ARG A 345 20.57 -9.82 -15.19
N PRO A 346 20.51 -10.24 -16.47
CA PRO A 346 20.71 -11.63 -16.81
C PRO A 346 22.07 -12.15 -16.32
N MET A 347 22.18 -13.47 -16.18
CA MET A 347 23.48 -14.11 -16.00
C MET A 347 24.41 -13.74 -17.16
N VAL A 348 25.71 -13.54 -16.89
CA VAL A 348 26.71 -13.22 -17.93
C VAL A 348 26.76 -14.27 -19.04
N SER A 349 26.49 -15.54 -18.68
CA SER A 349 26.41 -16.66 -19.62
C SER A 349 25.08 -16.76 -20.37
N SER A 350 24.12 -15.89 -20.10
CA SER A 350 22.80 -15.93 -20.74
C SER A 350 22.91 -15.51 -22.21
N PRO A 351 22.35 -16.29 -23.15
CA PRO A 351 22.28 -15.89 -24.56
C PRO A 351 21.15 -14.90 -24.85
N LEU A 352 20.33 -14.55 -23.84
CA LEU A 352 19.14 -13.73 -24.02
C LEU A 352 19.50 -12.29 -24.41
N VAL A 353 18.72 -11.77 -25.35
CA VAL A 353 18.71 -10.36 -25.73
C VAL A 353 17.87 -9.61 -24.70
N SER A 354 18.51 -8.79 -23.87
CA SER A 354 17.88 -8.24 -22.65
C SER A 354 16.59 -7.48 -22.94
N GLN A 355 16.58 -6.60 -23.95
CA GLN A 355 15.43 -5.75 -24.28
C GLN A 355 14.24 -6.51 -24.89
N ALA A 356 14.46 -7.76 -25.30
CA ALA A 356 13.42 -8.64 -25.84
C ALA A 356 12.81 -9.58 -24.79
N ASN A 357 13.35 -9.63 -23.57
CA ASN A 357 12.97 -10.63 -22.57
C ASN A 357 12.51 -9.98 -21.25
N ALA A 358 11.51 -10.59 -20.61
CA ALA A 358 11.10 -10.19 -19.27
C ALA A 358 12.18 -10.54 -18.24
N ILE A 359 12.35 -9.66 -17.25
CA ILE A 359 13.33 -9.86 -16.16
C ILE A 359 12.78 -9.50 -14.78
N ILE A 360 11.78 -8.63 -14.73
CA ILE A 360 11.07 -8.26 -13.51
C ILE A 360 9.56 -8.31 -13.75
N GLY A 361 8.79 -8.70 -12.73
CA GLY A 361 7.34 -8.90 -12.84
C GLY A 361 6.50 -7.62 -12.87
N ASN A 362 5.29 -7.72 -12.35
CA ASN A 362 4.28 -6.66 -12.34
C ASN A 362 4.43 -5.73 -11.13
N THR A 363 3.81 -4.54 -11.22
CA THR A 363 3.63 -3.62 -10.07
C THR A 363 4.96 -3.27 -9.38
N VAL A 364 6.02 -3.18 -10.19
CA VAL A 364 7.37 -2.78 -9.80
C VAL A 364 7.36 -1.33 -9.35
N LEU A 365 8.13 -1.00 -8.29
CA LEU A 365 8.20 0.34 -7.69
C LEU A 365 6.87 0.90 -7.18
N TYR A 366 5.92 0.02 -6.84
CA TYR A 366 4.62 0.46 -6.36
C TYR A 366 4.73 1.39 -5.15
N GLY A 367 4.31 2.63 -5.32
CA GLY A 367 4.32 3.64 -4.26
C GLY A 367 5.72 4.11 -3.83
N ALA A 368 6.77 3.85 -4.59
CA ALA A 368 8.14 4.15 -4.18
C ALA A 368 8.37 5.65 -3.90
N THR A 369 9.15 6.00 -2.87
CA THR A 369 9.37 7.39 -2.42
C THR A 369 10.83 7.83 -2.38
N ALA A 370 11.80 6.96 -2.71
CA ALA A 370 13.17 7.33 -3.09
C ALA A 370 13.92 6.07 -3.60
N GLY A 371 15.15 6.26 -4.11
CA GLY A 371 16.03 5.17 -4.48
C GLY A 371 16.11 4.93 -5.99
N ARG A 372 16.86 3.90 -6.38
CA ARG A 372 17.19 3.62 -7.78
C ARG A 372 16.91 2.17 -8.15
N LEU A 373 16.32 1.94 -9.32
CA LEU A 373 16.14 0.61 -9.91
C LEU A 373 16.66 0.57 -11.34
N PHE A 374 17.63 -0.31 -11.60
CA PHE A 374 18.15 -0.58 -12.94
C PHE A 374 17.89 -2.03 -13.33
N ALA A 375 17.16 -2.26 -14.42
CA ALA A 375 16.89 -3.62 -14.91
C ALA A 375 17.31 -3.78 -16.37
N ALA A 376 18.19 -4.72 -16.67
CA ALA A 376 18.55 -5.08 -18.05
C ALA A 376 17.53 -6.08 -18.62
N GLY A 377 16.33 -5.57 -18.90
CA GLY A 377 15.25 -6.31 -19.53
C GLY A 377 13.88 -5.66 -19.30
N ARG A 378 12.83 -6.36 -19.72
CA ARG A 378 11.46 -5.85 -19.67
C ARG A 378 10.81 -6.08 -18.31
N ALA A 379 10.01 -5.11 -17.89
CA ALA A 379 9.08 -5.23 -16.78
C ALA A 379 7.69 -5.72 -17.24
N GLY A 380 6.91 -6.27 -16.33
CA GLY A 380 5.50 -6.60 -16.56
C GLY A 380 4.57 -5.39 -16.58
N GLU A 381 3.30 -5.62 -16.27
CA GLU A 381 2.26 -4.60 -16.19
C GLU A 381 2.44 -3.67 -14.97
N ARG A 382 1.90 -2.45 -15.07
CA ARG A 382 1.87 -1.47 -13.97
C ARG A 382 3.25 -1.14 -13.42
N PHE A 383 4.24 -1.10 -14.29
CA PHE A 383 5.57 -0.63 -13.94
C PHE A 383 5.51 0.80 -13.41
N ALA A 384 6.17 1.07 -12.28
CA ALA A 384 6.21 2.37 -11.63
C ALA A 384 4.84 2.95 -11.25
N VAL A 385 3.84 2.08 -11.02
CA VAL A 385 2.51 2.49 -10.57
C VAL A 385 2.62 3.25 -9.25
N ARG A 386 2.07 4.46 -9.18
CA ARG A 386 2.20 5.36 -8.03
C ARG A 386 3.64 5.66 -7.60
N ASN A 387 4.63 5.60 -8.49
CA ASN A 387 5.97 6.07 -8.15
C ASN A 387 5.91 7.56 -7.73
N SER A 388 6.49 7.88 -6.59
CA SER A 388 6.45 9.21 -5.98
C SER A 388 7.84 9.79 -5.73
N GLY A 389 8.92 9.15 -6.21
CA GLY A 389 10.27 9.68 -6.02
C GLY A 389 11.44 8.77 -6.44
N ALA A 390 11.20 7.53 -6.86
CA ALA A 390 12.28 6.66 -7.33
C ALA A 390 12.72 7.00 -8.76
N VAL A 391 14.00 6.75 -9.03
CA VAL A 391 14.61 6.85 -10.35
C VAL A 391 14.81 5.45 -10.92
N THR A 392 14.46 5.24 -12.18
CA THR A 392 14.53 3.89 -12.75
C THR A 392 14.84 3.89 -14.23
N VAL A 393 15.58 2.86 -14.67
CA VAL A 393 15.85 2.58 -16.10
C VAL A 393 15.62 1.09 -16.36
N ILE A 394 14.76 0.79 -17.33
CA ILE A 394 14.39 -0.56 -17.77
C ILE A 394 14.38 -0.64 -19.30
N GLU A 395 14.25 -1.82 -19.89
CA GLU A 395 14.36 -2.02 -21.35
C GLU A 395 13.01 -2.32 -22.04
N GLY A 396 11.91 -1.96 -21.40
CA GLY A 396 10.54 -2.11 -21.91
C GLY A 396 9.57 -2.46 -20.79
N CYS A 397 8.27 -2.20 -20.95
CA CYS A 397 7.27 -2.58 -19.97
C CYS A 397 5.95 -3.02 -20.61
N GLY A 398 5.09 -3.68 -19.81
CA GLY A 398 3.73 -4.01 -20.20
C GLY A 398 2.78 -2.82 -20.12
N ALA A 399 1.47 -3.10 -20.12
CA ALA A 399 0.42 -2.09 -20.05
C ALA A 399 0.41 -1.34 -18.70
N ASN A 400 -0.18 -0.15 -18.71
CA ASN A 400 -0.36 0.73 -17.55
C ASN A 400 0.98 1.18 -16.92
N GLY A 401 2.03 1.36 -17.73
CA GLY A 401 3.30 1.92 -17.26
C GLY A 401 3.11 3.35 -16.72
N CYS A 402 3.76 3.67 -15.61
CA CYS A 402 3.70 4.97 -14.93
C CYS A 402 2.28 5.42 -14.49
N GLU A 403 1.34 4.48 -14.37
CA GLU A 403 -0.03 4.76 -13.91
C GLU A 403 -0.01 5.44 -12.51
N TYR A 404 -0.73 6.54 -12.33
CA TYR A 404 -0.78 7.32 -11.08
C TYR A 404 0.58 7.79 -10.53
N MET A 405 1.64 7.85 -11.34
CA MET A 405 2.94 8.36 -10.89
C MET A 405 2.84 9.85 -10.51
N THR A 406 3.43 10.21 -9.37
CA THR A 406 3.37 11.57 -8.78
C THR A 406 4.75 12.20 -8.57
N GLY A 407 5.85 11.48 -8.88
CA GLY A 407 7.21 11.96 -8.71
C GLY A 407 8.25 10.93 -9.14
N GLY A 408 9.51 11.34 -9.23
CA GLY A 408 10.62 10.51 -9.71
C GLY A 408 10.83 10.56 -11.22
N THR A 409 11.74 9.72 -11.72
CA THR A 409 12.13 9.67 -13.13
C THR A 409 12.12 8.23 -13.63
N ALA A 410 11.43 7.96 -14.75
CA ALA A 410 11.37 6.63 -15.35
C ALA A 410 11.88 6.66 -16.80
N VAL A 411 12.94 5.89 -17.09
CA VAL A 411 13.48 5.73 -18.45
C VAL A 411 13.15 4.31 -18.93
N ILE A 412 12.50 4.20 -20.09
CA ILE A 412 12.13 2.94 -20.71
C ILE A 412 12.81 2.84 -22.07
N LEU A 413 13.77 1.92 -22.18
CA LEU A 413 14.61 1.74 -23.36
C LEU A 413 14.02 0.71 -24.34
N GLY A 414 12.72 0.79 -24.62
CA GLY A 414 12.04 -0.16 -25.51
C GLY A 414 10.53 0.02 -25.51
N SER A 415 9.84 -0.95 -26.12
CA SER A 415 8.38 -0.93 -26.28
C SER A 415 7.66 -0.86 -24.93
N VAL A 416 6.56 -0.14 -24.89
CA VAL A 416 5.62 -0.05 -23.77
C VAL A 416 4.28 -0.66 -24.17
N GLY A 417 3.45 -1.06 -23.21
CA GLY A 417 2.06 -1.46 -23.46
C GLY A 417 1.07 -0.30 -23.35
N ASP A 418 -0.19 -0.61 -23.59
CA ASP A 418 -1.32 0.34 -23.60
C ASP A 418 -1.50 1.11 -22.30
N ASN A 419 -2.16 2.27 -22.40
CA ASN A 419 -2.57 3.13 -21.29
C ASN A 419 -1.39 3.68 -20.48
N PHE A 420 -0.25 3.93 -21.13
CA PHE A 420 0.93 4.51 -20.50
C PHE A 420 0.63 5.92 -19.97
N GLY A 421 1.07 6.20 -18.74
CA GLY A 421 0.94 7.53 -18.12
C GLY A 421 -0.46 7.88 -17.61
N ALA A 422 -1.41 6.95 -17.59
CA ALA A 422 -2.77 7.21 -17.12
C ALA A 422 -2.79 7.70 -15.66
N GLY A 423 -3.41 8.86 -15.43
CA GLY A 423 -3.49 9.47 -14.10
C GLY A 423 -2.12 9.94 -13.55
N MET A 424 -1.06 9.93 -14.35
CA MET A 424 0.24 10.47 -13.96
C MET A 424 0.11 11.98 -13.76
N SER A 425 0.41 12.45 -12.54
CA SER A 425 0.23 13.84 -12.11
C SER A 425 1.54 14.50 -11.66
N GLY A 426 2.65 13.75 -11.59
CA GLY A 426 3.96 14.29 -11.28
C GLY A 426 5.10 13.37 -11.71
N GLY A 427 6.33 13.90 -11.76
CA GLY A 427 7.51 13.20 -12.25
C GLY A 427 7.78 13.37 -13.75
N MET A 428 8.75 12.64 -14.27
CA MET A 428 9.15 12.67 -15.69
C MET A 428 9.37 11.24 -16.20
N ALA A 429 8.91 10.93 -17.41
CA ALA A 429 9.26 9.67 -18.07
C ALA A 429 9.88 9.90 -19.46
N PHE A 430 10.79 9.02 -19.84
CA PHE A 430 11.45 9.00 -21.14
C PHE A 430 11.27 7.63 -21.77
N VAL A 431 10.79 7.59 -23.02
CA VAL A 431 10.53 6.34 -23.73
C VAL A 431 11.30 6.34 -25.04
N TYR A 432 12.18 5.34 -25.21
CA TYR A 432 12.85 5.08 -26.46
C TYR A 432 11.94 4.27 -27.38
N ASP A 433 11.49 4.92 -28.46
CA ASP A 433 10.55 4.34 -29.40
C ASP A 433 11.25 3.93 -30.69
N ALA A 434 11.57 2.64 -30.79
CA ALA A 434 12.23 2.08 -31.96
C ALA A 434 11.27 1.85 -33.14
N LEU A 435 9.96 1.69 -32.86
CA LEU A 435 8.94 1.24 -33.81
C LEU A 435 8.02 2.38 -34.28
N ASP A 436 8.13 3.56 -33.68
CA ASP A 436 7.29 4.74 -33.92
C ASP A 436 5.80 4.49 -33.60
N ASP A 437 5.54 3.70 -32.56
CA ASP A 437 4.20 3.30 -32.11
C ASP A 437 3.81 3.83 -30.72
N PHE A 438 4.71 4.54 -30.03
CA PHE A 438 4.47 4.99 -28.66
C PHE A 438 3.23 5.89 -28.53
N GLU A 439 2.96 6.72 -29.54
CA GLU A 439 1.79 7.61 -29.52
C GLU A 439 0.45 6.88 -29.46
N ALA A 440 0.40 5.62 -29.93
CA ALA A 440 -0.81 4.79 -29.87
C ALA A 440 -1.05 4.19 -28.48
N HIS A 441 0.00 4.07 -27.66
CA HIS A 441 -0.06 3.43 -26.34
C HIS A 441 -0.24 4.42 -25.19
N VAL A 442 -0.01 5.71 -25.41
CA VAL A 442 -0.08 6.73 -24.35
C VAL A 442 -1.50 7.20 -24.07
N ASN A 443 -1.86 7.28 -22.78
CA ASN A 443 -3.07 7.94 -22.33
C ASN A 443 -2.79 9.45 -22.19
N ARG A 444 -3.40 10.28 -23.05
CA ARG A 444 -3.14 11.73 -23.10
C ARG A 444 -4.00 12.58 -22.16
N ASP A 445 -4.79 11.97 -21.27
CA ASP A 445 -5.71 12.72 -20.41
C ASP A 445 -4.96 13.68 -19.47
N SER A 446 -3.94 13.18 -18.76
CA SER A 446 -3.18 13.94 -17.76
C SER A 446 -1.75 14.31 -18.16
N VAL A 447 -1.24 13.79 -19.27
CA VAL A 447 0.15 14.02 -19.72
C VAL A 447 0.23 14.70 -21.08
N THR A 448 1.33 15.41 -21.27
CA THR A 448 1.83 15.90 -22.55
C THR A 448 3.01 15.03 -22.97
N VAL A 449 3.10 14.76 -24.26
CA VAL A 449 4.15 13.96 -24.88
C VAL A 449 4.81 14.79 -25.96
N ILE A 450 6.12 14.98 -25.88
CA ILE A 450 6.91 15.69 -26.88
C ILE A 450 8.19 14.91 -27.21
N ARG A 451 8.81 15.20 -28.34
CA ARG A 451 10.20 14.77 -28.58
C ARG A 451 11.13 15.55 -27.67
N LEU A 452 12.28 14.95 -27.37
CA LEU A 452 13.30 15.56 -26.54
C LEU A 452 13.83 16.86 -27.20
N ALA A 453 13.57 18.01 -26.57
CA ALA A 453 13.86 19.33 -27.14
C ALA A 453 14.68 20.25 -26.23
N SER A 454 14.91 19.87 -24.97
CA SER A 454 15.75 20.62 -24.02
C SER A 454 17.07 19.91 -23.76
N ALA A 455 18.17 20.67 -23.82
CA ALA A 455 19.52 20.20 -23.53
C ALA A 455 19.66 19.71 -22.07
N HIS A 456 18.94 20.32 -21.13
CA HIS A 456 18.93 19.86 -19.74
C HIS A 456 18.36 18.45 -19.63
N TRP A 457 17.17 18.23 -20.20
CA TRP A 457 16.50 16.93 -20.14
C TRP A 457 17.25 15.89 -20.96
N GLU A 458 17.90 16.28 -22.06
CA GLU A 458 18.81 15.42 -22.83
C GLU A 458 19.97 14.91 -21.96
N GLY A 459 20.66 15.81 -21.25
CA GLY A 459 21.73 15.42 -20.33
C GLY A 459 21.24 14.51 -19.19
N VAL A 460 20.04 14.76 -18.65
CA VAL A 460 19.44 13.93 -17.60
C VAL A 460 19.20 12.50 -18.09
N VAL A 461 18.53 12.33 -19.23
CA VAL A 461 18.21 10.99 -19.75
C VAL A 461 19.49 10.26 -20.20
N GLN A 462 20.44 10.96 -20.82
CA GLN A 462 21.73 10.37 -21.21
C GLN A 462 22.49 9.82 -20.00
N ALA A 463 22.63 10.62 -18.93
CA ALA A 463 23.33 10.20 -17.71
C ALA A 463 22.66 8.99 -17.02
N LEU A 464 21.33 8.90 -17.07
CA LEU A 464 20.61 7.74 -16.54
C LEU A 464 20.86 6.47 -17.36
N ILE A 465 20.95 6.59 -18.69
CA ILE A 465 21.28 5.46 -19.57
C ILE A 465 22.73 5.02 -19.37
N GLU A 466 23.66 5.96 -19.18
CA GLU A 466 25.07 5.68 -18.84
C GLU A 466 25.18 4.93 -17.50
N GLU A 467 24.45 5.39 -16.49
CA GLU A 467 24.39 4.70 -15.20
C GLU A 467 23.81 3.30 -15.37
N HIS A 468 22.68 3.14 -16.08
CA HIS A 468 22.11 1.82 -16.36
C HIS A 468 23.11 0.90 -17.07
N ALA A 469 23.82 1.38 -18.09
CA ALA A 469 24.84 0.60 -18.80
C ALA A 469 25.98 0.17 -17.86
N ARG A 470 26.44 1.07 -16.98
CA ARG A 470 27.48 0.76 -15.98
C ARG A 470 27.01 -0.25 -14.94
N GLU A 471 25.83 -0.05 -14.37
CA GLU A 471 25.30 -0.88 -13.28
C GLU A 471 24.91 -2.27 -13.77
N THR A 472 24.29 -2.35 -14.96
CA THR A 472 23.77 -3.62 -15.50
C THR A 472 24.74 -4.33 -16.43
N GLY A 473 25.66 -3.61 -17.08
CA GLY A 473 26.44 -4.14 -18.20
C GLY A 473 25.61 -4.39 -19.46
N SER A 474 24.46 -3.71 -19.61
CA SER A 474 23.56 -3.88 -20.76
C SER A 474 24.25 -3.47 -22.07
N LYS A 475 24.36 -4.43 -22.98
CA LYS A 475 24.82 -4.18 -24.36
C LYS A 475 23.85 -3.29 -25.12
N TRP A 476 22.56 -3.37 -24.80
CA TRP A 476 21.53 -2.56 -25.44
C TRP A 476 21.71 -1.07 -25.10
N SER A 477 21.80 -0.74 -23.81
CA SER A 477 22.05 0.63 -23.35
C SER A 477 23.38 1.18 -23.87
N ALA A 478 24.44 0.35 -23.88
CA ALA A 478 25.72 0.73 -24.46
C ALA A 478 25.62 1.03 -25.97
N GLY A 479 24.83 0.26 -26.72
CA GLY A 479 24.56 0.51 -28.14
C GLY A 479 23.79 1.80 -28.38
N LEU A 480 22.76 2.08 -27.56
CA LEU A 480 22.00 3.33 -27.62
C LEU A 480 22.88 4.56 -27.36
N LEU A 481 23.85 4.46 -26.44
CA LEU A 481 24.82 5.52 -26.16
C LEU A 481 25.85 5.69 -27.29
N ALA A 482 26.30 4.59 -27.91
CA ALA A 482 27.23 4.64 -29.03
C ALA A 482 26.63 5.35 -30.26
N GLU A 483 25.31 5.26 -30.45
CA GLU A 483 24.56 5.94 -31.50
C GLU A 483 23.70 7.10 -30.97
N TRP A 484 24.19 7.84 -29.96
CA TRP A 484 23.39 8.83 -29.23
C TRP A 484 22.65 9.83 -30.13
N ASP A 485 23.31 10.36 -31.16
CA ASP A 485 22.71 11.31 -32.10
C ASP A 485 21.45 10.77 -32.79
N ARG A 486 21.38 9.46 -33.02
CA ARG A 486 20.20 8.79 -33.57
C ARG A 486 19.20 8.43 -32.47
N THR A 487 19.71 7.96 -31.33
CA THR A 487 18.90 7.57 -30.17
C THR A 487 18.05 8.72 -29.66
N ARG A 488 18.64 9.91 -29.50
CA ARG A 488 17.96 11.08 -28.93
C ARG A 488 16.76 11.54 -29.75
N LEU A 489 16.81 11.38 -31.07
CA LEU A 489 15.70 11.71 -31.98
C LEU A 489 14.49 10.79 -31.82
N ARG A 490 14.68 9.61 -31.23
CA ARG A 490 13.64 8.61 -30.98
C ARG A 490 13.14 8.60 -29.53
N LEU A 491 13.65 9.49 -28.68
CA LEU A 491 13.19 9.63 -27.31
C LEU A 491 11.94 10.52 -27.26
N TRP A 492 10.88 9.96 -26.67
CA TRP A 492 9.73 10.71 -26.21
C TRP A 492 9.95 11.13 -24.76
N GLN A 493 9.63 12.38 -24.46
CA GLN A 493 9.53 12.91 -23.11
C GLN A 493 8.05 13.03 -22.73
N VAL A 494 7.69 12.44 -21.59
CA VAL A 494 6.33 12.41 -21.05
C VAL A 494 6.29 13.21 -19.76
N CYS A 495 5.51 14.29 -19.77
CA CYS A 495 5.40 15.20 -18.64
C CYS A 495 3.93 15.45 -18.29
N PRO A 496 3.53 15.38 -17.00
CA PRO A 496 2.18 15.73 -16.57
C PRO A 496 1.82 17.18 -16.88
N LYS A 497 0.60 17.42 -17.38
CA LYS A 497 0.12 18.76 -17.75
C LYS A 497 0.20 19.75 -16.59
N GLU A 498 -0.15 19.31 -15.38
CA GLU A 498 -0.10 20.14 -14.17
C GLU A 498 1.31 20.55 -13.75
N MET A 499 2.34 19.84 -14.23
CA MET A 499 3.74 20.14 -13.91
C MET A 499 4.36 21.16 -14.84
N LEU A 500 3.80 21.43 -16.02
CA LEU A 500 4.42 22.30 -17.04
C LEU A 500 4.81 23.69 -16.51
N SER A 501 3.95 24.30 -15.68
CA SER A 501 4.22 25.62 -15.06
C SER A 501 5.08 25.56 -13.80
N ARG A 502 5.47 24.36 -13.37
CA ARG A 502 6.18 24.08 -12.10
C ARG A 502 7.55 23.42 -12.32
N LEU A 503 7.92 23.14 -13.57
CA LEU A 503 9.24 22.60 -13.88
C LEU A 503 10.32 23.67 -13.67
N ALA A 504 11.43 23.27 -13.07
CA ALA A 504 12.60 24.13 -12.95
C ALA A 504 13.28 24.39 -14.30
N HIS A 505 13.19 23.44 -15.22
CA HIS A 505 13.72 23.53 -16.59
C HIS A 505 12.59 23.28 -17.59
N PRO A 506 12.40 24.15 -18.60
CA PRO A 506 11.37 23.96 -19.61
C PRO A 506 11.60 22.67 -20.40
N LEU A 507 10.55 22.19 -21.07
CA LEU A 507 10.65 20.99 -21.91
C LEU A 507 11.29 21.26 -23.28
N ASP A 508 11.32 22.52 -23.70
CA ASP A 508 11.86 22.99 -24.96
C ASP A 508 12.69 24.26 -24.72
N ASP A 509 13.90 24.30 -25.27
CA ASP A 509 14.82 25.44 -25.14
C ASP A 509 14.60 26.49 -26.26
N ALA A 510 13.72 26.23 -27.23
CA ALA A 510 13.38 27.19 -28.26
C ALA A 510 12.84 28.50 -27.63
N PRO A 511 13.28 29.67 -28.11
CA PRO A 511 12.79 30.94 -27.60
C PRO A 511 11.28 31.02 -27.83
N ALA A 512 10.51 31.29 -26.77
CA ALA A 512 9.08 31.52 -26.88
C ALA A 512 8.86 32.64 -27.92
N LEU A 513 8.23 32.30 -29.04
CA LEU A 513 7.77 33.28 -30.02
C LEU A 513 6.69 34.12 -29.33
N VAL A 514 7.09 35.22 -28.72
CA VAL A 514 6.17 36.27 -28.29
C VAL A 514 5.57 36.82 -29.57
N ALA A 515 4.33 36.46 -29.87
CA ALA A 515 3.54 37.16 -30.86
C ALA A 515 3.53 38.64 -30.46
N ALA A 516 4.15 39.49 -31.27
CA ALA A 516 4.04 40.93 -31.13
C ALA A 516 2.59 41.31 -31.48
N GLU A 517 1.82 41.71 -30.47
CA GLU A 517 0.59 42.50 -30.66
C GLU A 517 0.92 43.99 -30.74
#